data_AF-A0A425W140-F1
#
_entry.id   AF-A0A425W140-F1
#
_cell.length_a   1.000
_cell.length_b   1.000
_cell.length_c   1.000
_cell.angle_alpha   90.00
_cell.angle_beta   90.00
_cell.angle_gamma   90.00
#
_symmetry.space_group_name_H-M   'P 1'
#
loop_
_entity.id
_entity.type
_entity.pdbx_description
1 polymer ?
#
loop_
_entity_poly.entity_id
_entity_poly.type
_entity_poly.pdbx_seq_one_letter_code
_entity_poly.pdbx_strand_id
1 'polypeptide(L)'
;ARWQLAEATKRGFTPAIVVQWCNYVPNTWASNMMPDNIIPDDLVEPVVKQTLQSFNEFDPIYIISGDTDFDHEEPIERYMHVTDLVERYAPDALKCYHIKGRYDGLPECLAERADIYLYQSGHNISAQAGAYDLARSFAGRPQRKPIINSEPCYEQMGYSHMVYGRFRRADCRRALWLSLMGGASAGVTYGAHGVWNWETGVLEGGFAFGEGFLKALPHEQGIHFAGAWDFSFARTVAERLGLLELEPAQEMLASRTDDVFAARTADGTTLCIYVPTNATLRIKGDLTQAHLHALDVAEHESLPLAAEYGAERDETLIHQSSCLEDALYIAEL
;
A
#
# COMPACT_ATOMS: atom_id res chain seq x y z
N ALA A 1 16.23 -13.35 -13.40
CA ALA A 1 15.98 -13.27 -11.95
C ALA A 1 17.26 -13.13 -11.13
N ARG A 2 18.10 -14.18 -10.95
CA ARG A 2 19.23 -14.16 -9.99
C ARG A 2 20.17 -12.94 -10.10
N TRP A 3 20.63 -12.61 -11.30
CA TRP A 3 21.46 -11.42 -11.52
C TRP A 3 20.75 -10.11 -11.14
N GLN A 4 19.45 -9.97 -11.44
CA GLN A 4 18.66 -8.78 -11.10
C GLN A 4 18.55 -8.61 -9.58
N LEU A 5 18.32 -9.70 -8.83
CA LEU A 5 18.26 -9.67 -7.38
C LEU A 5 19.62 -9.36 -6.75
N ALA A 6 20.70 -9.88 -7.31
CA ALA A 6 22.06 -9.54 -6.87
C ALA A 6 22.35 -8.03 -7.05
N GLU A 7 21.88 -7.42 -8.13
CA GLU A 7 22.04 -5.97 -8.35
C GLU A 7 21.12 -5.13 -7.46
N ALA A 8 19.89 -5.60 -7.18
CA ALA A 8 18.97 -4.93 -6.27
C ALA A 8 19.50 -4.93 -4.82
N THR A 9 19.94 -6.08 -4.32
CA THR A 9 20.48 -6.23 -2.96
C THR A 9 21.75 -5.41 -2.74
N LYS A 10 22.66 -5.34 -3.73
CA LYS A 10 23.83 -4.43 -3.69
C LYS A 10 23.45 -2.95 -3.53
N ARG A 11 22.25 -2.56 -3.95
CA ARG A 11 21.72 -1.20 -3.84
C ARG A 11 20.87 -0.99 -2.58
N GLY A 12 20.81 -1.99 -1.68
CA GLY A 12 20.08 -1.91 -0.42
C GLY A 12 18.59 -2.23 -0.54
N PHE A 13 18.13 -2.80 -1.66
CA PHE A 13 16.75 -3.28 -1.78
C PHE A 13 16.60 -4.68 -1.19
N THR A 14 15.52 -4.89 -0.44
CA THR A 14 15.06 -6.21 -0.03
C THR A 14 14.16 -6.79 -1.12
N PRO A 15 14.48 -7.97 -1.69
CA PRO A 15 13.61 -8.60 -2.67
C PRO A 15 12.28 -9.04 -2.05
N ALA A 16 11.17 -8.71 -2.69
CA ALA A 16 9.87 -9.31 -2.41
C ALA A 16 9.50 -10.23 -3.58
N ILE A 17 9.40 -11.53 -3.35
CA ILE A 17 9.26 -12.54 -4.39
C ILE A 17 7.87 -13.17 -4.31
N VAL A 18 7.05 -12.96 -5.33
CA VAL A 18 5.78 -13.66 -5.46
C VAL A 18 6.03 -15.09 -5.92
N VAL A 19 5.64 -16.06 -5.10
CA VAL A 19 5.95 -17.48 -5.31
C VAL A 19 5.02 -18.10 -6.35
N GLN A 20 3.71 -17.93 -6.20
CA GLN A 20 2.73 -18.30 -7.22
C GLN A 20 1.70 -17.19 -7.39
N TRP A 21 1.67 -16.61 -8.59
CA TRP A 21 0.59 -15.70 -8.99
C TRP A 21 -0.72 -16.48 -9.21
N CYS A 22 -1.88 -15.85 -9.01
CA CYS A 22 -3.17 -16.51 -9.02
C CYS A 22 -3.50 -17.31 -10.30
N ASN A 23 -2.96 -16.91 -11.47
CA ASN A 23 -3.17 -17.64 -12.72
C ASN A 23 -2.51 -19.04 -12.75
N TYR A 24 -1.58 -19.34 -11.84
CA TYR A 24 -0.93 -20.64 -11.70
C TYR A 24 -1.65 -21.58 -10.71
N VAL A 25 -2.69 -21.09 -10.05
CA VAL A 25 -3.43 -21.77 -8.97
C VAL A 25 -4.85 -22.05 -9.44
N PRO A 26 -5.40 -23.26 -9.23
CA PRO A 26 -6.75 -23.61 -9.68
C PRO A 26 -7.84 -22.76 -8.99
N ASN A 27 -8.96 -22.55 -9.67
CA ASN A 27 -10.17 -21.89 -9.17
C ASN A 27 -9.97 -20.48 -8.59
N THR A 28 -8.98 -19.74 -9.07
CA THR A 28 -8.90 -18.28 -8.86
C THR A 28 -9.60 -17.54 -9.99
N TRP A 29 -9.93 -16.27 -9.77
CA TRP A 29 -10.51 -15.42 -10.82
C TRP A 29 -9.63 -15.38 -12.08
N ALA A 30 -8.30 -15.41 -11.93
CA ALA A 30 -7.36 -15.34 -13.06
C ALA A 30 -7.23 -16.69 -13.78
N SER A 31 -7.16 -17.81 -13.06
CA SER A 31 -7.11 -19.13 -13.68
C SER A 31 -8.42 -19.48 -14.40
N ASN A 32 -9.55 -18.93 -13.95
CA ASN A 32 -10.83 -19.07 -14.66
C ASN A 32 -10.81 -18.39 -16.04
N MET A 33 -9.95 -17.37 -16.22
CA MET A 33 -9.71 -16.74 -17.52
C MET A 33 -8.60 -17.42 -18.32
N MET A 34 -7.62 -18.03 -17.64
CA MET A 34 -6.43 -18.67 -18.24
C MET A 34 -6.15 -20.04 -17.61
N PRO A 35 -7.00 -21.06 -17.86
CA PRO A 35 -6.86 -22.35 -17.21
C PRO A 35 -5.58 -23.09 -17.61
N ASP A 36 -5.05 -22.82 -18.80
CA ASP A 36 -3.84 -23.45 -19.33
C ASP A 36 -2.56 -23.08 -18.56
N ASN A 37 -2.61 -22.02 -17.74
CA ASN A 37 -1.46 -21.60 -16.94
C ASN A 37 -1.35 -22.34 -15.59
N ILE A 38 -2.36 -23.09 -15.17
CA ILE A 38 -2.37 -23.72 -13.84
C ILE A 38 -1.18 -24.69 -13.75
N ILE A 39 -0.35 -24.53 -12.71
CA ILE A 39 0.75 -25.46 -12.43
C ILE A 39 0.15 -26.78 -11.95
N PRO A 40 0.46 -27.93 -12.60
CA PRO A 40 0.07 -29.25 -12.14
C PRO A 40 0.57 -29.55 -10.73
N ASP A 41 -0.22 -30.26 -9.93
CA ASP A 41 0.08 -30.50 -8.50
C ASP A 41 1.43 -31.19 -8.28
N ASP A 42 1.83 -32.11 -9.16
CA ASP A 42 3.11 -32.81 -9.09
C ASP A 42 4.33 -31.91 -9.38
N LEU A 43 4.10 -30.74 -10.00
CA LEU A 43 5.14 -29.74 -10.28
C LEU A 43 5.20 -28.61 -9.24
N VAL A 44 4.22 -28.49 -8.34
CA VAL A 44 4.18 -27.43 -7.33
C VAL A 44 5.43 -27.46 -6.43
N GLU A 45 5.71 -28.58 -5.76
CA GLU A 45 6.88 -28.68 -4.88
C GLU A 45 8.21 -28.48 -5.64
N PRO A 46 8.46 -29.16 -6.79
CA PRO A 46 9.66 -28.92 -7.58
C PRO A 46 9.90 -27.46 -7.95
N VAL A 47 8.85 -26.75 -8.40
CA VAL A 47 8.95 -25.34 -8.79
C VAL A 47 9.24 -24.45 -7.58
N VAL A 48 8.48 -24.61 -6.49
CA VAL A 48 8.68 -23.83 -5.26
C VAL A 48 10.08 -24.06 -4.71
N LYS A 49 10.52 -25.32 -4.61
CA LYS A 49 11.85 -25.65 -4.11
C LYS A 49 12.96 -25.04 -4.97
N GLN A 50 12.82 -25.08 -6.29
CA GLN A 50 13.78 -24.45 -7.20
C GLN A 50 13.83 -22.92 -6.99
N THR A 51 12.67 -22.27 -6.80
CA THR A 51 12.58 -20.84 -6.47
C THR A 51 13.33 -20.51 -5.17
N LEU A 52 13.06 -21.26 -4.10
CA LEU A 52 13.71 -21.05 -2.79
C LEU A 52 15.22 -21.27 -2.86
N GLN A 53 15.66 -22.39 -3.44
CA GLN A 53 17.08 -22.69 -3.63
C GLN A 53 17.82 -21.63 -4.45
N SER A 54 17.12 -20.99 -5.39
CA SER A 54 17.71 -19.97 -6.26
C SER A 54 17.80 -18.60 -5.60
N PHE A 55 16.96 -18.30 -4.59
CA PHE A 55 16.77 -16.94 -4.10
C PHE A 55 16.91 -16.74 -2.60
N ASN A 56 16.97 -17.80 -1.79
CA ASN A 56 17.21 -17.70 -0.34
C ASN A 56 18.51 -16.94 0.00
N GLU A 57 19.52 -16.98 -0.88
CA GLU A 57 20.78 -16.26 -0.67
C GLU A 57 20.64 -14.73 -0.61
N PHE A 58 19.48 -14.20 -1.03
CA PHE A 58 19.21 -12.76 -1.06
C PHE A 58 18.33 -12.26 0.09
N ASP A 59 18.03 -13.12 1.08
CA ASP A 59 17.17 -12.79 2.23
C ASP A 59 15.83 -12.12 1.83
N PRO A 60 15.02 -12.78 0.97
CA PRO A 60 13.81 -12.17 0.44
C PRO A 60 12.64 -12.24 1.42
N ILE A 61 11.66 -11.38 1.21
CA ILE A 61 10.29 -11.58 1.70
C ILE A 61 9.55 -12.43 0.66
N TYR A 62 9.00 -13.58 1.07
CA TYR A 62 8.20 -14.43 0.19
C TYR A 62 6.72 -14.06 0.25
N ILE A 63 6.20 -13.58 -0.87
CA ILE A 63 4.76 -13.37 -1.05
C ILE A 63 4.19 -14.67 -1.62
N ILE A 64 3.51 -15.45 -0.79
CA ILE A 64 3.07 -16.81 -1.15
C ILE A 64 2.06 -16.78 -2.31
N SER A 65 1.18 -15.78 -2.31
CA SER A 65 0.14 -15.55 -3.31
C SER A 65 0.35 -14.26 -4.11
N GLY A 66 -0.43 -14.05 -5.17
CA GLY A 66 -0.44 -12.80 -5.91
C GLY A 66 -1.80 -12.53 -6.55
N ASP A 67 -2.38 -11.37 -6.25
CA ASP A 67 -3.66 -10.87 -6.76
C ASP A 67 -4.78 -11.92 -6.73
N THR A 68 -4.87 -12.68 -5.63
CA THR A 68 -5.75 -13.84 -5.53
C THR A 68 -7.03 -13.54 -4.76
N ASP A 69 -8.11 -14.21 -5.15
CA ASP A 69 -9.29 -14.44 -4.34
C ASP A 69 -9.19 -15.76 -3.56
N PHE A 70 -10.08 -15.93 -2.58
CA PHE A 70 -10.24 -17.15 -1.79
C PHE A 70 -11.72 -17.57 -1.75
N ASP A 71 -12.39 -17.45 -2.89
CA ASP A 71 -13.81 -17.75 -3.03
C ASP A 71 -14.06 -19.29 -3.12
N HIS A 72 -12.99 -20.09 -3.19
CA HIS A 72 -12.97 -21.56 -3.26
C HIS A 72 -11.93 -22.17 -2.31
N GLU A 73 -12.08 -23.46 -1.98
CA GLU A 73 -11.16 -24.17 -1.07
C GLU A 73 -9.80 -24.49 -1.75
N GLU A 74 -9.79 -24.80 -3.05
CA GLU A 74 -8.59 -25.24 -3.76
C GLU A 74 -7.44 -24.20 -3.78
N PRO A 75 -7.69 -22.89 -3.99
CA PRO A 75 -6.66 -21.87 -3.78
C PRO A 75 -6.10 -21.87 -2.35
N ILE A 76 -6.95 -22.01 -1.34
CA ILE A 76 -6.53 -22.01 0.07
C ILE A 76 -5.62 -23.20 0.34
N GLU A 77 -6.01 -24.39 -0.09
CA GLU A 77 -5.21 -25.62 0.03
C GLU A 77 -3.86 -25.48 -0.70
N ARG A 78 -3.88 -24.94 -1.92
CA ARG A 78 -2.66 -24.72 -2.71
C ARG A 78 -1.71 -23.78 -1.98
N TYR A 79 -2.18 -22.62 -1.53
CA TYR A 79 -1.31 -21.66 -0.85
C TYR A 79 -0.85 -22.15 0.51
N MET A 80 -1.67 -22.90 1.26
CA MET A 80 -1.22 -23.58 2.48
C MET A 80 -0.08 -24.57 2.20
N HIS A 81 -0.20 -25.36 1.14
CA HIS A 81 0.87 -26.27 0.72
C HIS A 81 2.15 -25.52 0.34
N VAL A 82 2.05 -24.41 -0.40
CA VAL A 82 3.21 -23.56 -0.71
C VAL A 82 3.82 -22.98 0.58
N THR A 83 3.01 -22.52 1.54
CA THR A 83 3.50 -22.04 2.84
C THR A 83 4.28 -23.12 3.60
N ASP A 84 3.79 -24.36 3.62
CA ASP A 84 4.51 -25.49 4.26
C ASP A 84 5.89 -25.74 3.63
N LEU A 85 6.00 -25.57 2.31
CA LEU A 85 7.26 -25.70 1.60
C LEU A 85 8.20 -24.54 1.92
N VAL A 86 7.70 -23.30 1.99
CA VAL A 86 8.50 -22.12 2.38
C VAL A 86 9.02 -22.28 3.81
N GLU A 87 8.18 -22.65 4.76
CA GLU A 87 8.62 -22.87 6.15
C GLU A 87 9.62 -24.02 6.27
N ARG A 88 9.53 -25.05 5.43
CA ARG A 88 10.48 -26.17 5.42
C ARG A 88 11.84 -25.79 4.85
N TYR A 89 11.87 -25.05 3.75
CA TYR A 89 13.09 -24.82 2.96
C TYR A 89 13.66 -23.40 3.08
N ALA A 90 12.94 -22.48 3.71
CA ALA A 90 13.33 -21.10 4.02
C ALA A 90 12.74 -20.65 5.38
N PRO A 91 13.03 -21.37 6.49
CA PRO A 91 12.36 -21.14 7.78
C PRO A 91 12.57 -19.74 8.38
N ASP A 92 13.66 -19.07 8.01
CA ASP A 92 14.02 -17.75 8.53
C ASP A 92 13.47 -16.59 7.67
N ALA A 93 12.88 -16.89 6.50
CA ALA A 93 12.34 -15.87 5.60
C ALA A 93 10.96 -15.38 6.06
N LEU A 94 10.75 -14.06 5.97
CA LEU A 94 9.42 -13.48 6.19
C LEU A 94 8.47 -13.91 5.07
N LYS A 95 7.22 -14.22 5.43
CA LYS A 95 6.18 -14.59 4.47
C LYS A 95 4.91 -13.76 4.61
N CYS A 96 4.24 -13.52 3.50
CA CYS A 96 2.97 -12.81 3.45
C CYS A 96 2.13 -13.25 2.26
N TYR A 97 0.91 -12.70 2.15
CA TYR A 97 -0.07 -13.08 1.13
C TYR A 97 -0.60 -11.83 0.46
N HIS A 98 -0.45 -11.74 -0.85
CA HIS A 98 -1.05 -10.67 -1.65
C HIS A 98 -2.41 -11.14 -2.20
N ILE A 99 -3.43 -10.30 -2.04
CA ILE A 99 -4.83 -10.57 -2.34
C ILE A 99 -5.37 -9.62 -3.42
N LYS A 100 -6.49 -9.99 -4.04
CA LYS A 100 -7.12 -9.20 -5.09
C LYS A 100 -7.49 -7.78 -4.63
N GLY A 101 -7.62 -6.87 -5.59
CA GLY A 101 -7.95 -5.47 -5.30
C GLY A 101 -9.30 -5.31 -4.57
N ARG A 102 -9.33 -4.38 -3.61
CA ARG A 102 -10.55 -3.98 -2.86
C ARG A 102 -11.13 -5.12 -2.02
N TYR A 103 -10.27 -6.02 -1.55
CA TYR A 103 -10.64 -7.22 -0.81
C TYR A 103 -9.88 -7.26 0.52
N ASP A 104 -10.55 -7.75 1.56
CA ASP A 104 -9.97 -7.96 2.89
C ASP A 104 -10.14 -9.41 3.39
N GLY A 105 -10.69 -10.30 2.56
CA GLY A 105 -11.01 -11.68 2.90
C GLY A 105 -9.82 -12.64 2.87
N LEU A 106 -8.66 -12.29 3.44
CA LEU A 106 -7.56 -13.26 3.61
C LEU A 106 -7.95 -14.30 4.67
N PRO A 107 -8.06 -15.61 4.35
CA PRO A 107 -8.48 -16.65 5.28
C PRO A 107 -7.61 -16.72 6.54
N GLU A 108 -8.23 -17.04 7.68
CA GLU A 108 -7.53 -17.00 8.97
C GLU A 108 -6.38 -18.01 9.05
N CYS A 109 -6.52 -19.20 8.46
CA CYS A 109 -5.44 -20.19 8.40
C CYS A 109 -4.15 -19.68 7.71
N LEU A 110 -4.28 -18.76 6.74
CA LEU A 110 -3.16 -18.09 6.09
C LEU A 110 -2.73 -16.87 6.88
N ALA A 111 -3.70 -16.08 7.37
CA ALA A 111 -3.44 -14.86 8.14
C ALA A 111 -2.66 -15.13 9.42
N GLU A 112 -2.93 -16.24 10.12
CA GLU A 112 -2.20 -16.65 11.33
C GLU A 112 -0.72 -16.92 11.04
N ARG A 113 -0.40 -17.41 9.83
CA ARG A 113 0.97 -17.73 9.39
C ARG A 113 1.70 -16.55 8.73
N ALA A 114 1.01 -15.47 8.38
CA ALA A 114 1.65 -14.29 7.80
C ALA A 114 2.59 -13.62 8.81
N ASP A 115 3.72 -13.11 8.38
CA ASP A 115 4.57 -12.23 9.22
C ASP A 115 4.24 -10.75 8.99
N ILE A 116 3.68 -10.43 7.82
CA ILE A 116 3.25 -9.10 7.38
C ILE A 116 1.89 -9.22 6.68
N TYR A 117 0.98 -8.28 6.93
CA TYR A 117 -0.25 -8.15 6.17
C TYR A 117 -0.07 -7.24 4.96
N LEU A 118 -0.49 -7.74 3.80
CA LEU A 118 -0.56 -6.97 2.56
C LEU A 118 -2.03 -6.78 2.17
N TYR A 119 -2.33 -5.63 1.57
CA TYR A 119 -3.60 -5.39 0.90
C TYR A 119 -3.39 -4.58 -0.38
N GLN A 120 -4.36 -4.66 -1.28
CA GLN A 120 -4.38 -3.96 -2.55
C GLN A 120 -5.57 -2.99 -2.60
N SER A 121 -5.30 -1.69 -2.59
CA SER A 121 -6.36 -0.68 -2.72
C SER A 121 -6.63 -0.24 -4.17
N GLY A 122 -5.74 -0.55 -5.10
CA GLY A 122 -5.88 -0.22 -6.52
C GLY A 122 -6.93 -1.06 -7.29
N HIS A 123 -7.24 -0.75 -8.55
CA HIS A 123 -6.92 0.46 -9.32
C HIS A 123 -8.20 1.10 -9.89
N ASN A 124 -9.23 1.22 -9.05
CA ASN A 124 -10.50 1.85 -9.41
C ASN A 124 -10.58 3.24 -8.79
N ILE A 125 -10.75 4.28 -9.62
CA ILE A 125 -10.79 5.67 -9.16
C ILE A 125 -11.90 5.94 -8.15
N SER A 126 -13.03 5.23 -8.28
CA SER A 126 -14.17 5.35 -7.37
C SER A 126 -13.96 4.63 -6.04
N ALA A 127 -12.89 3.85 -5.90
CA ALA A 127 -12.58 3.05 -4.70
C ALA A 127 -11.36 3.56 -3.93
N GLN A 128 -10.89 4.81 -4.15
CA GLN A 128 -9.71 5.35 -3.46
C GLN A 128 -9.82 5.35 -1.93
N ALA A 129 -11.04 5.39 -1.37
CA ALA A 129 -11.27 5.25 0.07
C ALA A 129 -10.72 3.93 0.64
N GLY A 130 -10.66 2.88 -0.20
CA GLY A 130 -10.09 1.58 0.16
C GLY A 130 -8.63 1.64 0.60
N ALA A 131 -7.87 2.70 0.25
CA ALA A 131 -6.54 2.91 0.79
C ALA A 131 -6.54 3.05 2.32
N TYR A 132 -7.56 3.73 2.87
CA TYR A 132 -7.78 3.91 4.31
C TYR A 132 -8.59 2.76 4.92
N ASP A 133 -9.69 2.38 4.28
CA ASP A 133 -10.63 1.42 4.86
C ASP A 133 -10.03 0.01 5.00
N LEU A 134 -9.26 -0.45 4.01
CA LEU A 134 -8.60 -1.75 4.08
C LEU A 134 -7.49 -1.76 5.14
N ALA A 135 -6.71 -0.68 5.27
CA ALA A 135 -5.73 -0.56 6.35
C ALA A 135 -6.39 -0.78 7.72
N ARG A 136 -7.55 -0.14 7.94
CA ARG A 136 -8.32 -0.29 9.18
C ARG A 136 -8.89 -1.69 9.36
N SER A 137 -9.39 -2.31 8.28
CA SER A 137 -9.87 -3.70 8.33
C SER A 137 -8.75 -4.64 8.79
N PHE A 138 -7.55 -4.52 8.19
CA PHE A 138 -6.39 -5.31 8.57
C PHE A 138 -5.86 -5.00 9.99
N ALA A 139 -5.91 -3.73 10.42
CA ALA A 139 -5.55 -3.34 11.79
C ALA A 139 -6.52 -3.89 12.84
N GLY A 140 -7.78 -4.14 12.45
CA GLY A 140 -8.81 -4.74 13.29
C GLY A 140 -8.76 -6.25 13.42
N ARG A 141 -7.79 -6.93 12.77
CA ARG A 141 -7.69 -8.40 12.84
C ARG A 141 -7.26 -8.88 14.23
N PRO A 142 -7.61 -10.13 14.61
CA PRO A 142 -7.30 -10.66 15.94
C PRO A 142 -5.80 -10.65 16.26
N GLN A 143 -4.95 -10.92 15.26
CA GLN A 143 -3.50 -10.85 15.39
C GLN A 143 -3.01 -9.52 14.81
N ARG A 144 -2.36 -8.69 15.63
CA ARG A 144 -1.69 -7.48 15.15
C ARG A 144 -0.40 -7.85 14.44
N LYS A 145 -0.23 -7.39 13.20
CA LYS A 145 0.97 -7.57 12.38
C LYS A 145 1.29 -6.26 11.66
N PRO A 146 2.54 -6.05 11.20
CA PRO A 146 2.86 -4.94 10.30
C PRO A 146 1.98 -4.98 9.05
N ILE A 147 1.46 -3.82 8.63
CA ILE A 147 0.52 -3.70 7.50
C ILE A 147 1.14 -2.84 6.41
N ILE A 148 1.15 -3.34 5.18
CA ILE A 148 1.62 -2.64 4.00
C ILE A 148 0.50 -2.57 2.96
N ASN A 149 0.22 -1.37 2.43
CA ASN A 149 -0.53 -1.28 1.17
C ASN A 149 0.42 -1.68 0.03
N SER A 150 0.30 -2.91 -0.45
CA SER A 150 1.25 -3.49 -1.39
C SER A 150 0.96 -3.12 -2.84
N GLU A 151 -0.22 -2.60 -3.14
CA GLU A 151 -0.62 -2.23 -4.50
C GLU A 151 -1.72 -1.15 -4.49
N PRO A 152 -1.35 0.13 -4.25
CA PRO A 152 -2.25 1.26 -4.44
C PRO A 152 -2.42 1.59 -5.93
N CYS A 153 -3.10 2.69 -6.26
CA CYS A 153 -3.19 3.15 -7.64
C CYS A 153 -1.81 3.42 -8.26
N TYR A 154 -1.58 2.93 -9.48
CA TYR A 154 -0.33 3.15 -10.19
C TYR A 154 -0.37 4.43 -11.02
N GLU A 155 0.70 5.20 -10.96
CA GLU A 155 0.77 6.47 -11.69
C GLU A 155 0.67 6.23 -13.20
N GLN A 156 -0.15 7.04 -13.87
CA GLN A 156 -0.53 6.93 -15.27
C GLN A 156 -1.31 5.65 -15.65
N MET A 157 -1.73 4.82 -14.70
CA MET A 157 -2.66 3.73 -15.02
C MET A 157 -4.07 4.26 -15.26
N GLY A 158 -4.84 3.59 -16.13
CA GLY A 158 -6.24 3.95 -16.36
C GLY A 158 -7.09 3.75 -15.10
N TYR A 159 -8.23 4.43 -15.01
CA TYR A 159 -9.14 4.38 -13.85
C TYR A 159 -9.92 3.08 -13.65
N SER A 160 -9.57 2.01 -14.39
CA SER A 160 -10.33 0.78 -14.53
C SER A 160 -11.71 0.98 -15.19
N HIS A 161 -12.38 -0.11 -15.54
CA HIS A 161 -13.72 -0.21 -16.12
C HIS A 161 -14.00 0.74 -17.30
N MET A 162 -13.01 0.97 -18.16
CA MET A 162 -13.10 1.87 -19.32
C MET A 162 -13.41 3.34 -18.97
N VAL A 163 -13.26 3.74 -17.70
CA VAL A 163 -13.46 5.12 -17.29
C VAL A 163 -12.35 6.00 -17.89
N TYR A 164 -12.75 7.10 -18.54
CA TYR A 164 -11.80 7.99 -19.20
C TYR A 164 -10.96 8.77 -18.18
N GLY A 165 -9.67 8.44 -18.12
CA GLY A 165 -8.69 9.14 -17.31
C GLY A 165 -7.54 8.24 -16.87
N ARG A 166 -6.59 8.81 -16.13
CA ARG A 166 -5.44 8.12 -15.57
C ARG A 166 -5.15 8.64 -14.19
N PHE A 167 -4.74 7.77 -13.28
CA PHE A 167 -4.23 8.16 -11.98
C PHE A 167 -3.04 9.11 -12.15
N ARG A 168 -3.09 10.22 -11.43
CA ARG A 168 -2.06 11.26 -11.42
C ARG A 168 -1.27 11.18 -10.13
N ARG A 169 -0.15 11.93 -10.09
CA ARG A 169 0.68 12.14 -8.90
C ARG A 169 -0.16 12.38 -7.63
N ALA A 170 -1.16 13.27 -7.70
CA ALA A 170 -2.06 13.58 -6.59
C ALA A 170 -2.90 12.38 -6.11
N ASP A 171 -3.39 11.52 -7.02
CA ASP A 171 -4.12 10.30 -6.63
C ASP A 171 -3.20 9.31 -5.90
N CYS A 172 -1.96 9.16 -6.37
CA CYS A 172 -0.98 8.29 -5.72
C CYS A 172 -0.58 8.82 -4.34
N ARG A 173 -0.38 10.14 -4.17
CA ARG A 173 -0.14 10.76 -2.86
C ARG A 173 -1.33 10.59 -1.93
N ARG A 174 -2.55 10.73 -2.43
CA ARG A 174 -3.76 10.48 -1.66
C ARG A 174 -3.80 9.03 -1.16
N ALA A 175 -3.59 8.06 -2.04
CA ALA A 175 -3.55 6.65 -1.63
C ALA A 175 -2.46 6.37 -0.58
N LEU A 176 -1.28 6.96 -0.73
CA LEU A 176 -0.18 6.87 0.23
C LEU A 176 -0.58 7.36 1.62
N TRP A 177 -1.03 8.62 1.74
CA TRP A 177 -1.35 9.20 3.04
C TRP A 177 -2.60 8.59 3.68
N LEU A 178 -3.62 8.23 2.88
CA LEU A 178 -4.77 7.48 3.37
C LEU A 178 -4.36 6.13 3.98
N SER A 179 -3.42 5.43 3.34
CA SER A 179 -2.92 4.14 3.85
C SER A 179 -2.23 4.32 5.21
N LEU A 180 -1.34 5.31 5.31
CA LEU A 180 -0.63 5.60 6.56
C LEU A 180 -1.60 6.01 7.68
N MET A 181 -2.56 6.90 7.41
CA MET A 181 -3.56 7.33 8.41
C MET A 181 -4.52 6.19 8.80
N GLY A 182 -4.70 5.20 7.93
CA GLY A 182 -5.51 4.01 8.20
C GLY A 182 -4.80 2.96 9.04
N GLY A 183 -3.50 3.13 9.32
CA GLY A 183 -2.70 2.22 10.15
C GLY A 183 -1.73 1.33 9.37
N ALA A 184 -1.60 1.50 8.04
CA ALA A 184 -0.60 0.81 7.22
C ALA A 184 0.81 1.41 7.39
N SER A 185 1.24 1.59 8.63
CA SER A 185 2.48 2.30 9.00
C SER A 185 3.75 1.48 8.78
N ALA A 186 3.65 0.20 8.42
CA ALA A 186 4.81 -0.59 8.00
C ALA A 186 5.25 -0.25 6.57
N GLY A 187 4.38 0.36 5.76
CA GLY A 187 4.76 0.91 4.46
C GLY A 187 3.63 0.97 3.43
N VAL A 188 3.95 1.60 2.30
CA VAL A 188 3.10 1.67 1.12
C VAL A 188 4.01 1.53 -0.09
N THR A 189 3.64 0.71 -1.07
CA THR A 189 4.40 0.58 -2.31
C THR A 189 4.00 1.66 -3.31
N TYR A 190 4.97 2.11 -4.11
CA TYR A 190 4.71 2.93 -5.29
C TYR A 190 4.68 2.03 -6.52
N GLY A 191 3.81 2.34 -7.49
CA GLY A 191 3.89 1.76 -8.82
C GLY A 191 3.55 2.75 -9.91
N ALA A 192 4.12 2.48 -11.08
CA ALA A 192 3.92 3.24 -12.30
C ALA A 192 3.58 2.26 -13.43
N HIS A 193 2.53 2.55 -14.20
CA HIS A 193 1.94 1.58 -15.11
C HIS A 193 2.96 0.95 -16.07
N GLY A 194 3.76 1.77 -16.75
CA GLY A 194 4.79 1.31 -17.71
C GLY A 194 5.95 0.57 -17.08
N VAL A 195 6.28 0.88 -15.82
CA VAL A 195 7.40 0.25 -15.10
C VAL A 195 6.99 -1.15 -14.63
N TRP A 196 5.78 -1.28 -14.07
CA TRP A 196 5.25 -2.55 -13.57
C TRP A 196 5.18 -3.63 -14.66
N ASN A 197 4.65 -3.30 -15.84
CA ASN A 197 4.53 -4.26 -16.94
C ASN A 197 5.71 -4.26 -17.92
N TRP A 198 6.75 -3.47 -17.67
CA TRP A 198 7.92 -3.32 -18.54
C TRP A 198 7.55 -2.99 -20.01
N GLU A 199 6.59 -2.08 -20.22
CA GLU A 199 6.16 -1.66 -21.55
C GLU A 199 7.32 -1.04 -22.35
N THR A 200 7.56 -1.53 -23.57
CA THR A 200 8.67 -1.09 -24.44
C THR A 200 8.19 -0.30 -25.66
N GLY A 201 6.88 -0.14 -25.83
CA GLY A 201 6.25 0.50 -27.00
C GLY A 201 6.22 -0.39 -28.24
N VAL A 202 6.91 -1.54 -28.25
CA VAL A 202 7.06 -2.44 -29.40
C VAL A 202 5.96 -3.51 -29.47
N LEU A 203 5.36 -3.87 -28.33
CA LEU A 203 4.29 -4.88 -28.31
C LEU A 203 2.96 -4.25 -28.75
N GLU A 204 2.51 -4.60 -29.95
CA GLU A 204 1.10 -4.48 -30.35
C GLU A 204 0.32 -5.65 -29.74
N GLY A 205 -0.64 -5.32 -28.86
CA GLY A 205 -1.34 -6.31 -28.04
C GLY A 205 -0.83 -6.27 -26.61
N GLY A 206 -1.10 -5.16 -25.91
CA GLY A 206 -0.93 -5.13 -24.46
C GLY A 206 -1.78 -6.25 -23.84
N PHE A 207 -1.31 -6.79 -22.72
CA PHE A 207 -2.07 -7.70 -21.86
C PHE A 207 -3.34 -6.97 -21.37
N ALA A 208 -4.39 -6.97 -22.19
CA ALA A 208 -5.69 -6.41 -21.86
C ALA A 208 -6.45 -7.44 -21.01
N PHE A 209 -5.93 -7.75 -19.82
CA PHE A 209 -6.69 -8.55 -18.87
C PHE A 209 -7.66 -7.68 -18.07
N GLY A 210 -8.94 -8.04 -18.17
CA GLY A 210 -9.98 -7.83 -17.15
C GLY A 210 -10.52 -6.42 -16.97
N GLU A 211 -9.68 -5.45 -16.64
CA GLU A 211 -10.12 -4.17 -16.05
C GLU A 211 -10.21 -3.01 -17.06
N GLY A 212 -9.88 -3.22 -18.33
CA GLY A 212 -10.08 -2.19 -19.37
C GLY A 212 -9.20 -0.94 -19.20
N PHE A 213 -7.97 -1.12 -18.75
CA PHE A 213 -7.00 -0.03 -18.61
C PHE A 213 -6.57 0.54 -19.97
N LEU A 214 -6.25 1.84 -19.99
CA LEU A 214 -5.59 2.47 -21.14
C LEU A 214 -4.17 1.93 -21.32
N LYS A 215 -3.68 1.81 -22.56
CA LYS A 215 -2.31 1.37 -22.85
C LYS A 215 -1.28 2.10 -21.97
N ALA A 216 -0.33 1.35 -21.43
CA ALA A 216 0.77 1.89 -20.63
C ALA A 216 1.66 2.82 -21.47
N LEU A 217 2.29 3.78 -20.80
CA LEU A 217 3.41 4.52 -21.38
C LEU A 217 4.68 3.65 -21.28
N PRO A 218 5.68 3.84 -22.16
CA PRO A 218 6.94 3.10 -22.07
C PRO A 218 7.61 3.25 -20.70
N HIS A 219 8.25 2.18 -20.21
CA HIS A 219 8.91 2.18 -18.90
C HIS A 219 10.00 3.26 -18.80
N GLU A 220 10.67 3.61 -19.90
CA GLU A 220 11.67 4.68 -19.96
C GLU A 220 11.08 6.06 -19.64
N GLN A 221 9.79 6.26 -19.91
CA GLN A 221 9.07 7.45 -19.44
C GLN A 221 8.59 7.26 -17.99
N GLY A 222 8.12 6.05 -17.66
CA GLY A 222 7.59 5.72 -16.34
C GLY A 222 8.59 5.92 -15.20
N ILE A 223 9.88 5.63 -15.42
CA ILE A 223 10.93 5.85 -14.41
C ILE A 223 11.15 7.31 -14.02
N HIS A 224 10.62 8.26 -14.80
CA HIS A 224 10.73 9.70 -14.56
C HIS A 224 9.46 10.33 -13.95
N PHE A 225 8.45 9.52 -13.64
CA PHE A 225 7.24 10.04 -13.01
C PHE A 225 7.52 10.59 -11.61
N ALA A 226 6.89 11.72 -11.30
CA ALA A 226 7.20 12.50 -10.11
C ALA A 226 6.68 11.86 -8.82
N GLY A 227 5.67 10.99 -8.88
CA GLY A 227 5.10 10.35 -7.69
C GLY A 227 6.10 9.51 -6.91
N ALA A 228 7.14 8.97 -7.57
CA ALA A 228 8.22 8.26 -6.87
C ALA A 228 8.94 9.14 -5.83
N TRP A 229 9.08 10.44 -6.11
CA TRP A 229 9.68 11.39 -5.17
C TRP A 229 8.77 11.67 -3.97
N ASP A 230 7.45 11.62 -4.14
CA ASP A 230 6.50 11.80 -3.04
C ASP A 230 6.56 10.63 -2.05
N PHE A 231 6.71 9.41 -2.54
CA PHE A 231 6.88 8.23 -1.68
C PHE A 231 8.23 8.25 -0.96
N SER A 232 9.29 8.72 -1.63
CA SER A 232 10.59 8.97 -0.97
C SER A 232 10.50 10.05 0.10
N PHE A 233 9.75 11.13 -0.15
CA PHE A 233 9.51 12.18 0.82
C PHE A 233 8.73 11.65 2.04
N ALA A 234 7.66 10.89 1.82
CA ALA A 234 6.89 10.29 2.91
C ALA A 234 7.73 9.35 3.79
N ARG A 235 8.63 8.55 3.19
CA ARG A 235 9.61 7.77 3.97
C ARG A 235 10.47 8.69 4.86
N THR A 236 11.00 9.77 4.30
CA THR A 236 11.83 10.73 5.04
C THR A 236 11.05 11.37 6.19
N VAL A 237 9.78 11.73 5.97
CA VAL A 237 8.89 12.25 7.01
C VAL A 237 8.65 11.21 8.10
N ALA A 238 8.32 9.97 7.72
CA ALA A 238 8.06 8.89 8.66
C ALA A 238 9.28 8.57 9.53
N GLU A 239 10.48 8.49 8.95
CA GLU A 239 11.73 8.25 9.69
C GLU A 239 12.07 9.42 10.63
N ARG A 240 11.85 10.67 10.20
CA ARG A 240 12.19 11.87 11.02
C ARG A 240 11.25 12.09 12.19
N LEU A 241 9.95 11.90 11.96
CA LEU A 241 8.91 12.13 12.97
C LEU A 241 8.56 10.86 13.75
N GLY A 242 9.23 9.73 13.46
CA GLY A 242 8.95 8.46 14.14
C GLY A 242 7.53 7.96 13.89
N LEU A 243 6.98 8.13 12.67
CA LEU A 243 5.61 7.75 12.32
C LEU A 243 5.47 6.23 12.10
N LEU A 244 5.99 5.46 13.04
CA LEU A 244 5.84 4.02 13.16
C LEU A 244 4.62 3.74 14.03
N GLU A 245 3.97 2.59 13.80
CA GLU A 245 2.84 2.14 14.62
C GLU A 245 1.70 3.17 14.72
N LEU A 246 1.45 3.92 13.64
CA LEU A 246 0.35 4.88 13.59
C LEU A 246 -0.99 4.20 13.85
N GLU A 247 -1.75 4.72 14.80
CA GLU A 247 -3.12 4.31 15.10
C GLU A 247 -4.11 5.38 14.59
N PRO A 248 -5.17 4.99 13.86
CA PRO A 248 -6.21 5.92 13.44
C PRO A 248 -6.82 6.66 14.64
N ALA A 249 -6.97 7.98 14.51
CA ALA A 249 -7.38 8.88 15.59
C ALA A 249 -8.53 9.81 15.15
N GLN A 250 -9.48 9.31 14.34
CA GLN A 250 -10.60 10.11 13.83
C GLN A 250 -11.45 10.73 14.93
N GLU A 251 -11.48 10.14 16.12
CA GLU A 251 -12.18 10.67 17.28
C GLU A 251 -11.67 12.06 17.71
N MET A 252 -10.43 12.43 17.34
CA MET A 252 -9.85 13.74 17.59
C MET A 252 -10.47 14.83 16.73
N LEU A 253 -11.06 14.51 15.58
CA LEU A 253 -11.66 15.50 14.69
C LEU A 253 -13.03 15.98 15.24
N ALA A 254 -13.22 17.29 15.31
CA ALA A 254 -14.51 17.92 15.64
C ALA A 254 -15.23 18.50 14.42
N SER A 255 -14.53 18.65 13.29
CA SER A 255 -15.10 19.07 12.00
C SER A 255 -14.51 18.26 10.87
N ARG A 256 -15.22 18.13 9.74
CA ARG A 256 -14.76 17.44 8.53
C ARG A 256 -14.33 15.98 8.78
N THR A 257 -15.04 15.30 9.68
CA THR A 257 -14.78 13.92 10.08
C THR A 257 -14.82 12.92 8.93
N ASP A 258 -15.48 13.29 7.83
CA ASP A 258 -15.63 12.46 6.63
C ASP A 258 -14.65 12.87 5.50
N ASP A 259 -13.96 14.01 5.63
CA ASP A 259 -13.11 14.58 4.57
C ASP A 259 -11.60 14.50 4.88
N VAL A 260 -11.23 14.48 6.17
CA VAL A 260 -9.82 14.47 6.62
C VAL A 260 -9.54 13.26 7.50
N PHE A 261 -8.28 12.86 7.60
CA PHE A 261 -7.87 11.58 8.19
C PHE A 261 -6.76 11.79 9.20
N ALA A 262 -7.04 11.50 10.47
CA ALA A 262 -6.14 11.66 11.59
C ALA A 262 -5.60 10.30 12.04
N ALA A 263 -4.33 10.28 12.42
CA ALA A 263 -3.68 9.18 13.10
C ALA A 263 -2.67 9.72 14.11
N ARG A 264 -2.34 8.93 15.13
CA ARG A 264 -1.33 9.28 16.14
C ARG A 264 -0.30 8.18 16.29
N THR A 265 0.90 8.54 16.71
CA THR A 265 1.90 7.57 17.16
C THR A 265 1.40 6.81 18.38
N ALA A 266 1.87 5.58 18.57
CA ALA A 266 1.42 4.71 19.68
C ALA A 266 1.72 5.30 21.07
N ASP A 267 2.78 6.09 21.21
CA ASP A 267 3.13 6.84 22.42
C ASP A 267 2.32 8.14 22.61
N GLY A 268 1.54 8.52 21.60
CA GLY A 268 0.69 9.71 21.61
C GLY A 268 1.44 11.04 21.48
N THR A 269 2.74 11.04 21.17
CA THR A 269 3.53 12.28 21.08
C THR A 269 3.30 13.05 19.79
N THR A 270 2.82 12.38 18.73
CA THR A 270 2.61 13.02 17.43
C THR A 270 1.22 12.69 16.91
N LEU A 271 0.45 13.73 16.61
CA LEU A 271 -0.81 13.66 15.87
C LEU A 271 -0.54 14.11 14.42
N CYS A 272 -0.89 13.25 13.47
CA CYS A 272 -0.86 13.52 12.05
C CYS A 272 -2.29 13.65 11.53
N ILE A 273 -2.55 14.63 10.67
CA ILE A 273 -3.84 14.82 10.01
C ILE A 273 -3.58 15.03 8.53
N TYR A 274 -3.94 14.04 7.72
CA TYR A 274 -3.94 14.20 6.27
C TYR A 274 -5.14 15.05 5.84
N VAL A 275 -4.85 16.16 5.17
CA VAL A 275 -5.79 17.17 4.70
C VAL A 275 -5.76 17.18 3.17
N PRO A 276 -6.66 16.43 2.50
CA PRO A 276 -6.62 16.32 1.04
C PRO A 276 -6.93 17.63 0.31
N THR A 277 -7.62 18.55 0.98
CA THR A 277 -7.92 19.88 0.47
C THR A 277 -7.83 20.84 1.63
N ASN A 278 -6.94 21.80 1.49
CA ASN A 278 -6.64 22.79 2.50
C ASN A 278 -7.92 23.48 3.02
N ALA A 279 -8.13 23.43 4.33
CA ALA A 279 -9.31 23.98 4.99
C ALA A 279 -8.99 24.31 6.45
N THR A 280 -9.81 25.19 7.04
CA THR A 280 -9.87 25.35 8.50
C THR A 280 -10.44 24.09 9.14
N LEU A 281 -9.80 23.63 10.22
CA LEU A 281 -10.17 22.41 10.96
C LEU A 281 -10.42 22.72 12.44
N ARG A 282 -11.31 21.95 13.05
CA ARG A 282 -11.51 21.89 14.50
C ARG A 282 -11.08 20.52 15.01
N ILE A 283 -10.18 20.52 15.97
CA ILE A 283 -9.65 19.33 16.64
C ILE A 283 -10.04 19.40 18.11
N LYS A 284 -10.45 18.28 18.71
CA LYS A 284 -10.80 18.21 20.13
C LYS A 284 -9.55 18.37 21.00
N GLY A 285 -9.70 19.05 22.13
CA GLY A 285 -8.63 19.37 23.07
C GLY A 285 -7.85 20.64 22.71
N ASP A 286 -6.91 20.99 23.58
CA ASP A 286 -6.00 22.12 23.44
C ASP A 286 -4.68 21.67 22.80
N LEU A 287 -4.43 22.11 21.57
CA LEU A 287 -3.17 21.87 20.84
C LEU A 287 -2.31 23.13 20.76
N THR A 288 -2.63 24.21 21.47
CA THR A 288 -1.90 25.49 21.35
C THR A 288 -0.50 25.46 21.95
N GLN A 289 -0.19 24.46 22.79
CA GLN A 289 1.16 24.21 23.30
C GLN A 289 1.97 23.26 22.40
N ALA A 290 1.32 22.60 21.43
CA ALA A 290 2.00 21.71 20.50
C ALA A 290 2.83 22.48 19.47
N HIS A 291 3.86 21.85 18.93
CA HIS A 291 4.52 22.35 17.73
C HIS A 291 3.66 22.00 16.50
N LEU A 292 2.92 23.01 16.00
CA LEU A 292 1.97 22.87 14.90
C LEU A 292 2.56 23.35 13.57
N HIS A 293 2.60 22.46 12.59
CA HIS A 293 3.03 22.79 11.23
C HIS A 293 2.32 21.93 10.18
N ALA A 294 2.20 22.45 8.96
CA ALA A 294 1.76 21.72 7.79
C ALA A 294 2.98 21.32 6.96
N LEU A 295 2.98 20.09 6.46
CA LEU A 295 3.85 19.66 5.38
C LEU A 295 3.04 19.74 4.08
N ASP A 296 3.45 20.59 3.16
CA ASP A 296 2.95 20.57 1.79
C ASP A 296 3.52 19.30 1.12
N VAL A 297 2.67 18.29 0.92
CA VAL A 297 3.15 16.99 0.44
C VAL A 297 3.32 16.95 -1.07
N ALA A 298 2.88 18.00 -1.78
CA ALA A 298 3.11 18.17 -3.21
C ALA A 298 4.44 18.91 -3.49
N GLU A 299 4.76 19.93 -2.69
CA GLU A 299 5.97 20.75 -2.86
C GLU A 299 7.11 20.37 -1.90
N HIS A 300 6.85 19.48 -0.93
CA HIS A 300 7.81 18.99 0.07
C HIS A 300 8.32 20.10 1.01
N GLU A 301 7.48 21.09 1.29
CA GLU A 301 7.80 22.25 2.15
C GLU A 301 7.09 22.17 3.50
N SER A 302 7.63 22.84 4.51
CA SER A 302 7.02 22.96 5.84
C SER A 302 6.58 24.39 6.11
N LEU A 303 5.35 24.55 6.61
CA LEU A 303 4.70 25.83 6.87
C LEU A 303 4.15 25.86 8.30
N PRO A 304 4.31 26.96 9.06
CA PRO A 304 3.71 27.07 10.38
C PRO A 304 2.18 27.09 10.30
N LEU A 305 1.52 26.49 11.29
CA LEU A 305 0.06 26.54 11.44
C LEU A 305 -0.32 27.47 12.58
N ALA A 306 -1.26 28.38 12.32
CA ALA A 306 -1.88 29.19 13.36
C ALA A 306 -3.05 28.43 13.97
N ALA A 307 -3.17 28.48 15.30
CA ALA A 307 -4.24 27.81 16.02
C ALA A 307 -4.77 28.63 17.20
N GLU A 308 -6.06 28.45 17.50
CA GLU A 308 -6.76 29.12 18.61
C GLU A 308 -7.57 28.09 19.40
N TYR A 309 -7.34 28.01 20.72
CA TYR A 309 -8.10 27.14 21.60
C TYR A 309 -9.36 27.82 22.12
N GLY A 310 -10.50 27.14 21.97
CA GLY A 310 -11.81 27.57 22.46
C GLY A 310 -12.27 26.73 23.66
N ALA A 311 -12.04 27.23 24.87
CA ALA A 311 -12.37 26.52 26.12
C ALA A 311 -13.87 26.16 26.28
N GLU A 312 -14.79 26.88 25.63
CA GLU A 312 -16.23 26.57 25.69
C GLU A 312 -16.59 25.25 25.00
N ARG A 313 -15.83 24.87 23.96
CA ARG A 313 -16.06 23.64 23.18
C ARG A 313 -15.03 22.55 23.43
N ASP A 314 -13.95 22.87 24.16
CA ASP A 314 -12.77 22.02 24.29
C ASP A 314 -12.23 21.62 22.90
N GLU A 315 -12.03 22.64 22.05
CA GLU A 315 -11.58 22.47 20.66
C GLU A 315 -10.51 23.49 20.29
N THR A 316 -9.51 23.04 19.53
CA THR A 316 -8.55 23.89 18.83
C THR A 316 -8.98 24.12 17.39
N LEU A 317 -9.15 25.39 17.02
CA LEU A 317 -9.33 25.83 15.63
C LEU A 317 -7.96 25.98 14.97
N ILE A 318 -7.64 25.11 14.01
CA ILE A 318 -6.45 25.24 13.17
C ILE A 318 -6.85 26.00 11.91
N HIS A 319 -6.21 27.15 11.69
CA HIS A 319 -6.47 27.99 10.52
C HIS A 319 -5.96 27.33 9.24
N GLN A 320 -6.64 27.63 8.13
CA GLN A 320 -6.25 27.14 6.81
C GLN A 320 -4.80 27.58 6.49
N SER A 321 -3.98 26.65 5.98
CA SER A 321 -2.62 26.92 5.54
C SER A 321 -2.60 27.66 4.18
N SER A 322 -1.43 27.87 3.59
CA SER A 322 -1.30 28.36 2.20
C SER A 322 -1.03 27.26 1.17
N CYS A 323 -1.05 25.98 1.57
CA CYS A 323 -0.89 24.84 0.64
C CYS A 323 -1.95 24.89 -0.45
N LEU A 324 -1.54 24.65 -1.71
CA LEU A 324 -2.43 24.67 -2.88
C LEU A 324 -3.10 23.32 -3.12
N GLU A 325 -2.43 22.23 -2.76
CA GLU A 325 -2.92 20.86 -2.90
C GLU A 325 -3.15 20.23 -1.51
N ASP A 326 -2.80 18.95 -1.37
CA ASP A 326 -2.91 18.21 -0.12
C ASP A 326 -1.77 18.51 0.83
N ALA A 327 -2.04 18.38 2.13
CA ALA A 327 -1.07 18.64 3.19
C ALA A 327 -1.19 17.60 4.31
N LEU A 328 -0.10 17.39 5.04
CA LEU A 328 -0.09 16.65 6.29
C LEU A 328 0.11 17.65 7.43
N TYR A 329 -0.90 17.85 8.27
CA TYR A 329 -0.78 18.67 9.47
C TYR A 329 -0.19 17.81 10.59
N ILE A 330 0.79 18.35 11.27
CA ILE A 330 1.53 17.69 12.35
C ILE A 330 1.35 18.52 13.62
N ALA A 331 1.00 17.84 14.71
CA ALA A 331 1.08 18.36 16.06
C ALA A 331 1.99 17.45 16.89
N GLU A 332 3.15 17.98 17.30
CA GLU A 332 4.04 17.32 18.26
C GLU A 332 3.70 17.86 19.66
N LEU A 333 3.25 16.96 20.55
CA LEU A 333 2.61 17.24 21.85
C LEU A 333 3.58 17.32 23.03
#